data_AF-A0A380Y3Z7-F1
#
_entry.id   AF-A0A380Y3Z7-F1
#
_cell.length_a   1.000
_cell.length_b   1.000
_cell.length_c   1.000
_cell.angle_alpha   90.00
_cell.angle_beta   90.00
_cell.angle_gamma   90.00
#
_symmetry.space_group_name_H-M   'P 1'
#
loop_
_entity.id
_entity.type
_entity.pdbx_description
1 polymer ?
#
loop_
_entity_poly.entity_id
_entity_poly.type
_entity_poly.pdbx_seq_one_letter_code
_entity_poly.pdbx_strand_id
1 'polypeptide(L)' 'MSTIDILKKELGLLTGEMNRCKNAKIKKQILNDIRLIQSAIQNLL' A
#
# COMPACT_ATOMS: atom_id res chain seq x y z
N MET A 1 7.95 -13.64 10.65
CA MET A 1 7.11 -12.60 10.01
C MET A 1 6.23 -13.30 9.01
N SER A 2 4.91 -13.25 9.19
CA SER A 2 3.96 -13.90 8.28
C SER A 2 3.81 -13.11 6.98
N THR A 3 3.22 -13.72 5.94
CA THR A 3 2.86 -13.03 4.69
C THR A 3 1.98 -11.81 4.96
N ILE A 4 1.04 -11.91 5.92
CA ILE A 4 0.19 -10.80 6.33
C ILE A 4 1.02 -9.68 6.97
N ASP A 5 2.02 -9.99 7.79
CA ASP A 5 2.88 -8.99 8.42
C ASP A 5 3.72 -8.23 7.38
N ILE A 6 4.23 -8.94 6.37
CA ILE A 6 4.94 -8.33 5.23
C ILE A 6 4.02 -7.34 4.50
N LEU A 7 2.81 -7.77 4.14
CA LEU A 7 1.86 -6.93 3.41
C LEU A 7 1.41 -5.70 4.23
N LYS A 8 1.19 -5.86 5.54
CA LYS A 8 0.89 -4.73 6.43
C LYS A 8 2.03 -3.72 6.51
N LYS A 9 3.28 -4.20 6.54
CA LYS A 9 4.47 -3.33 6.51
C LYS A 9 4.55 -2.53 5.20
N GLU A 10 4.41 -3.19 4.06
CA GLU A 10 4.43 -2.55 2.74
C GLU A 10 3.30 -1.52 2.58
N LEU A 11 2.10 -1.84 3.05
CA LEU A 11 0.97 -0.91 3.07
C LEU A 11 1.30 0.38 3.86
N GLY A 12 1.97 0.25 5.01
CA GLY A 12 2.42 1.38 5.80
C GLY A 12 3.43 2.27 5.06
N LEU A 13 4.41 1.66 4.38
CA LEU A 13 5.41 2.38 3.59
C LEU A 13 4.78 3.14 2.43
N LEU A 14 3.92 2.50 1.64
CA LEU A 14 3.24 3.12 0.51
C LEU A 14 2.30 4.25 0.95
N THR A 15 1.62 4.10 2.10
CA THR A 15 0.79 5.18 2.67
C THR A 15 1.64 6.39 3.04
N GLY A 16 2.84 6.17 3.60
CA GLY A 16 3.81 7.22 3.89
C GLY A 16 4.29 7.94 2.63
N GLU A 17 4.63 7.19 1.58
CA GLU A 17 5.06 7.75 0.30
C GLU A 17 3.92 8.51 -0.42
N MET A 18 2.69 8.03 -0.34
CA MET A 18 1.52 8.74 -0.88
C MET A 18 1.35 10.13 -0.25
N ASN A 19 1.60 10.25 1.06
CA ASN A 19 1.48 11.51 1.79
C ASN A 19 2.61 12.49 1.44
N ARG A 20 3.83 11.98 1.15
CA ARG A 20 4.99 12.79 0.75
C ARG A 20 4.96 13.16 -0.73
N CYS A 21 4.30 12.35 -1.57
CA CYS A 21 4.26 12.55 -3.01
C CYS A 21 3.41 13.76 -3.39
N LYS A 22 4.07 14.78 -3.97
CA LYS A 22 3.41 15.98 -4.51
C LYS A 22 2.94 15.82 -5.95
N ASN A 23 3.45 14.82 -6.67
CA ASN A 23 3.07 14.59 -8.06
C ASN A 23 1.75 13.82 -8.14
N ALA A 24 0.72 14.44 -8.70
CA ALA A 24 -0.63 13.86 -8.77
C ALA A 24 -0.69 12.54 -9.55
N LYS A 25 0.07 12.38 -10.63
CA LYS A 25 0.10 11.15 -11.43
C LYS A 25 0.70 9.99 -10.61
N ILE A 26 1.82 10.25 -9.95
CA ILE A 26 2.49 9.25 -9.10
C ILE A 26 1.61 8.93 -7.89
N LYS A 27 0.98 9.93 -7.27
CA LYS A 27 0.05 9.73 -6.15
C LYS A 27 -1.12 8.82 -6.52
N LYS A 28 -1.65 8.93 -7.74
CA LYS A 28 -2.69 8.03 -8.26
C LYS A 28 -2.19 6.59 -8.44
N GLN A 29 -0.94 6.40 -8.87
CA GLN A 29 -0.32 5.08 -8.96
C GLN A 29 -0.15 4.45 -7.58
N ILE A 30 0.44 5.20 -6.63
CA ILE A 30 0.61 4.74 -5.24
C ILE A 30 -0.74 4.36 -4.60
N LEU A 31 -1.80 5.14 -4.84
CA LEU A 31 -3.14 4.81 -4.36
C LEU A 31 -3.68 3.50 -4.92
N ASN A 32 -3.40 3.19 -6.20
CA ASN A 32 -3.78 1.90 -6.77
C ASN A 32 -3.01 0.74 -6.12
N ASP A 33 -1.71 0.91 -5.89
CA ASP A 33 -0.88 -0.12 -5.24
C ASP A 33 -1.34 -0.39 -3.80
N ILE A 34 -1.69 0.67 -3.06
CA ILE A 34 -2.30 0.57 -1.73
C ILE A 34 -3.57 -0.29 -1.77
N ARG A 35 -4.47 -0.05 -2.75
CA ARG A 35 -5.71 -0.82 -2.89
C ARG A 35 -5.45 -2.29 -3.18
N LEU A 36 -4.47 -2.59 -4.05
CA LEU A 36 -4.10 -3.98 -4.37
C LEU A 36 -3.60 -4.72 -3.13
N ILE A 37 -2.76 -4.07 -2.32
CA ILE A 37 -2.24 -4.68 -1.08
C ILE A 37 -3.35 -4.85 -0.03
N GLN A 38 -4.26 -3.87 0.10
CA GLN A 38 -5.41 -3.99 0.99
C GLN A 38 -6.29 -5.20 0.62
N SER A 39 -6.58 -5.38 -0.68
CA SER A 39 -7.32 -6.55 -1.15
C SER A 39 -6.56 -7.86 -0.89
N ALA A 40 -5.24 -7.88 -1.09
CA ALA A 40 -4.42 -9.06 -0.80
C ALA A 40 -4.44 -9.43 0.69
N ILE A 41 -4.41 -8.45 1.60
CA ILE A 41 -4.54 -8.68 3.04
C ILE A 41 -5.93 -9.24 3.38
N GLN A 42 -6.99 -8.66 2.82
CA GLN A 42 -8.36 -9.13 3.05
C GLN A 42 -8.57 -10.58 2.61
N ASN A 43 -7.97 -10.98 1.49
CA ASN A 43 -8.06 -12.36 0.99
C ASN A 43 -7.28 -13.39 1.83
N LEU A 44 -6.39 -12.92 2.71
CA LEU A 44 -5.58 -13.78 3.59
C LEU A 44 -6.12 -13.87 5.02
N LEU A 45 -7.13 -13.07 5.37
CA LEU A 45 -7.81 -13.06 6.67
C LEU A 45 -9.07 -13.94 6.61
#